data_AF-A0A132B1U2-F1
#
_entry.id   AF-A0A132B1U2-F1
#
_cell.length_a   1.000
_cell.length_b   1.000
_cell.length_c   1.000
_cell.angle_alpha   90.00
_cell.angle_beta   90.00
_cell.angle_gamma   90.00
#
_symmetry.space_group_name_H-M   'P 1'
#
loop_
_entity.id
_entity.type
_entity.pdbx_description
1 polymer ?
#
loop_
_entity_poly.entity_id
_entity_poly.type
_entity_poly.pdbx_seq_one_letter_code
_entity_poly.pdbx_strand_id
1 'polypeptide(L)'
;AAQTVLPSKDVSTGVALKFFGQSLGGAIFVTVGQSVLSNKLVKNLTKIPGLLASHPGFDPSQIVSLGALELQEYFGPQYSDAVILAFNNSLDSVFQVGAIVSCLALVGALLVEWKSIKGVKIEKPAPG
;
A
#
# COMPACT_ATOMS: atom_id res chain seq x y z
N ALA A 1 7.41 -20.55 2.54
CA ALA A 1 7.17 -21.88 3.13
C ALA A 1 5.84 -22.51 2.66
N ALA A 2 5.63 -22.70 1.35
CA ALA A 2 4.47 -23.46 0.84
C ALA A 2 4.83 -24.39 -0.32
N GLN A 3 6.12 -24.71 -0.50
CA GLN A 3 6.56 -25.69 -1.48
C GLN A 3 6.86 -27.06 -0.83
N THR A 4 6.49 -27.27 0.44
CA THR A 4 7.06 -28.39 1.22
C THR A 4 6.03 -29.14 2.08
N VAL A 5 4.78 -28.70 2.16
CA VAL A 5 3.75 -29.31 3.04
C VAL A 5 2.58 -29.94 2.29
N LEU A 6 2.57 -29.87 0.96
CA LEU A 6 1.47 -30.41 0.17
C LEU A 6 1.96 -31.63 -0.62
N PRO A 7 1.24 -32.76 -0.58
CA PRO A 7 1.49 -33.88 -1.49
C PRO A 7 1.42 -33.35 -2.93
N SER A 8 2.16 -33.94 -3.87
CA SER A 8 2.43 -33.40 -5.22
C SER A 8 1.19 -32.92 -6.02
N LYS A 9 -0.03 -33.27 -5.58
CA LYS A 9 -1.31 -32.85 -6.13
C LYS A 9 -1.77 -31.44 -5.73
N ASP A 10 -1.35 -30.91 -4.57
CA ASP A 10 -1.89 -29.64 -4.05
C ASP A 10 -0.88 -28.48 -4.13
N VAL A 11 0.40 -28.73 -4.40
CA VAL A 11 1.46 -27.70 -4.44
C VAL A 11 1.08 -26.54 -5.37
N SER A 12 0.47 -26.83 -6.52
CA SER A 12 -0.04 -25.81 -7.45
C SER A 12 -1.13 -24.95 -6.82
N THR A 13 -2.03 -25.53 -6.03
CA THR A 13 -3.08 -24.82 -5.28
C THR A 13 -2.48 -23.93 -4.20
N GLY A 14 -1.49 -24.42 -3.44
CA GLY A 14 -0.79 -23.62 -2.42
C GLY A 14 0.05 -22.48 -3.00
N VAL A 15 0.62 -22.68 -4.20
CA VAL A 15 1.32 -21.63 -4.94
C VAL A 15 0.34 -20.59 -5.49
N ALA A 16 -0.78 -21.04 -6.09
CA ALA A 16 -1.84 -20.15 -6.56
C ALA A 16 -2.43 -19.29 -5.44
N LEU A 17 -2.66 -19.87 -4.25
CA LEU A 17 -3.17 -19.14 -3.09
C LEU A 17 -2.20 -18.05 -2.61
N LYS A 18 -0.88 -18.30 -2.64
CA LYS A 18 0.11 -17.26 -2.32
C LYS A 18 0.10 -16.13 -3.34
N PHE A 19 0.06 -16.45 -4.64
CA PHE A 19 -0.02 -15.42 -5.68
C PHE A 19 -1.30 -14.61 -5.58
N PHE A 20 -2.42 -15.28 -5.27
CA PHE A 20 -3.69 -14.62 -4.98
C PHE A 20 -3.55 -13.66 -3.79
N GLY A 21 -3.02 -14.13 -2.66
CA GLY A 21 -2.80 -13.30 -1.47
C GLY A 21 -1.86 -12.12 -1.72
N GLN A 22 -0.80 -12.32 -2.51
CA GLN A 22 0.13 -11.26 -2.89
C GLN A 22 -0.54 -10.20 -3.79
N SER A 23 -1.32 -10.63 -4.78
CA SER A 23 -2.06 -9.74 -5.68
C SER A 23 -3.14 -8.95 -4.94
N LEU A 24 -3.93 -9.64 -4.11
CA LEU A 24 -4.97 -9.04 -3.27
C LEU A 24 -4.36 -8.03 -2.29
N GLY A 25 -3.27 -8.41 -1.61
CA GLY A 25 -2.53 -7.51 -0.73
C GLY A 25 -2.08 -6.26 -1.48
N GLY A 26 -1.38 -6.42 -2.61
CA GLY A 26 -0.94 -5.29 -3.43
C GLY A 26 -2.09 -4.34 -3.81
N ALA A 27 -3.20 -4.87 -4.33
CA ALA A 27 -4.35 -4.08 -4.73
C ALA A 27 -5.02 -3.33 -3.57
N ILE A 28 -5.23 -3.99 -2.43
CA ILE A 28 -5.82 -3.37 -1.24
C ILE A 28 -4.91 -2.27 -0.73
N PHE A 29 -3.61 -2.53 -0.56
CA PHE A 29 -2.68 -1.54 -0.02
C PHE A 29 -2.49 -0.33 -0.94
N VAL A 30 -2.48 -0.52 -2.26
CA VAL A 30 -2.46 0.60 -3.22
C VAL A 30 -3.71 1.47 -3.04
N THR A 31 -4.89 0.84 -2.94
CA THR A 31 -6.17 1.56 -2.74
C THR A 31 -6.20 2.33 -1.42
N VAL A 32 -5.68 1.73 -0.35
CA VAL A 32 -5.55 2.39 0.96
C VAL A 32 -4.57 3.56 0.86
N GLY A 33 -3.41 3.38 0.25
CA GLY A 33 -2.42 4.43 0.05
C GLY A 33 -2.99 5.62 -0.71
N GLN A 34 -3.69 5.38 -1.82
CA GLN A 34 -4.38 6.41 -2.59
C GLN A 34 -5.47 7.12 -1.76
N SER A 35 -6.25 6.36 -0.98
CA SER A 35 -7.30 6.93 -0.12
C SER A 35 -6.71 7.82 0.98
N VAL A 36 -5.61 7.40 1.61
CA VAL A 36 -4.92 8.19 2.63
C VAL A 36 -4.31 9.44 2.00
N LEU A 37 -3.62 9.31 0.87
CA LEU A 37 -3.04 10.44 0.14
C LEU A 37 -4.11 11.46 -0.23
N SER A 38 -5.22 11.00 -0.82
CA SER A 38 -6.36 11.83 -1.21
C SER A 38 -6.89 12.67 -0.05
N ASN A 39 -7.23 12.01 1.05
CA ASN A 39 -7.78 12.68 2.22
C ASN A 39 -6.78 13.65 2.86
N LYS A 40 -5.49 13.27 2.93
CA LYS A 40 -4.44 14.10 3.53
C LYS A 40 -4.09 15.30 2.67
N LEU A 41 -4.02 15.12 1.35
CA LEU A 41 -3.71 16.18 0.40
C LEU A 41 -4.77 17.27 0.44
N VAL A 42 -6.04 16.91 0.33
CA VAL A 42 -7.17 17.87 0.43
C VAL A 42 -7.14 18.58 1.78
N LYS A 43 -6.92 17.84 2.87
CA LYS A 43 -6.82 18.41 4.22
C LYS A 43 -5.63 19.36 4.41
N ASN A 44 -4.52 19.12 3.71
CA ASN A 44 -3.34 19.97 3.81
C ASN A 44 -3.45 21.22 2.92
N LEU A 45 -4.02 21.09 1.72
CA LEU A 45 -4.27 22.23 0.82
C LEU A 45 -5.29 23.21 1.39
N THR A 46 -6.36 22.70 2.00
CA THR A 46 -7.39 23.54 2.66
C THR A 46 -6.88 24.33 3.87
N LYS A 47 -5.73 23.97 4.43
CA LYS A 47 -5.08 24.72 5.52
C LYS A 47 -4.23 25.89 5.01
N ILE A 48 -3.93 25.94 3.71
CA ILE A 48 -3.09 27.01 3.15
C ILE A 48 -3.94 28.30 3.10
N PRO A 49 -3.57 29.35 3.86
CA PRO A 49 -4.33 30.58 3.90
C PRO A 49 -4.27 31.28 2.54
N GLY A 50 -5.41 31.84 2.10
CA GLY A 50 -5.52 32.56 0.82
C GLY A 50 -5.71 31.66 -0.41
N LEU A 51 -5.31 30.38 -0.37
CA LEU A 51 -5.39 29.47 -1.52
C LEU A 51 -6.84 29.21 -1.96
N LEU A 52 -7.75 28.89 -1.03
CA LEU A 52 -9.17 28.71 -1.35
C LEU A 52 -9.86 30.02 -1.77
N ALA A 53 -9.38 31.17 -1.29
CA ALA A 53 -9.92 32.47 -1.66
C ALA A 53 -9.46 32.88 -3.08
N SER A 54 -8.26 32.47 -3.49
CA SER A 54 -7.73 32.72 -4.84
C SER A 54 -8.30 31.77 -5.90
N HIS A 55 -8.83 30.60 -5.51
CA HIS A 55 -9.37 29.59 -6.43
C HIS A 55 -10.84 29.24 -6.12
N PRO A 56 -11.80 30.13 -6.45
CA PRO A 56 -13.23 29.86 -6.33
C PRO A 56 -13.64 28.79 -7.36
N GLY A 57 -13.69 27.54 -6.92
CA GLY A 57 -13.84 26.37 -7.80
C GLY A 57 -13.00 25.16 -7.39
N PHE A 58 -12.37 25.21 -6.21
CA PHE A 58 -11.64 24.09 -5.62
C PHE A 58 -12.47 22.80 -5.62
N ASP A 59 -12.14 21.88 -6.54
CA ASP A 59 -12.71 20.53 -6.60
C ASP A 59 -11.68 19.52 -6.08
N PRO A 60 -11.90 18.96 -4.87
CA PRO A 60 -11.01 17.96 -4.28
C PRO A 60 -10.76 16.75 -5.18
N SER A 61 -11.74 16.36 -6.00
CA SER A 61 -11.67 15.15 -6.82
C SER A 61 -10.68 15.29 -7.99
N GLN A 62 -10.64 16.48 -8.60
CA GLN A 62 -9.68 16.80 -9.65
C GLN A 62 -8.27 16.91 -9.07
N ILE A 63 -8.12 17.63 -7.96
CA ILE A 63 -6.83 17.88 -7.28
C ILE A 63 -6.12 16.59 -6.88
N VAL A 64 -6.86 15.60 -6.39
CA VAL A 64 -6.29 14.31 -5.96
C VAL A 64 -5.78 13.48 -7.15
N SER A 65 -6.29 13.75 -8.35
CA SER A 65 -5.86 13.08 -9.57
C SER A 65 -4.61 13.71 -10.17
N LEU A 66 -4.20 14.90 -9.70
CA LEU A 66 -3.02 15.63 -10.17
C LEU A 66 -1.75 15.22 -9.43
N GLY A 67 -0.64 15.20 -10.16
CA GLY A 67 0.70 15.06 -9.61
C GLY A 67 1.21 16.36 -8.95
N ALA A 68 2.31 16.24 -8.21
CA ALA A 68 2.91 17.37 -7.48
C ALA A 68 3.32 18.56 -8.38
N LEU A 69 3.73 18.29 -9.62
CA LEU A 69 4.07 19.34 -10.59
C LEU A 69 2.80 20.02 -11.10
N GLU A 70 1.81 19.25 -11.52
CA GLU A 70 0.53 19.76 -12.01
C GLU A 70 -0.20 20.59 -10.95
N LEU A 71 -0.09 20.22 -9.67
CA LEU A 71 -0.63 21.00 -8.56
C LEU A 71 0.06 22.37 -8.44
N GLN A 72 1.38 22.45 -8.65
CA GLN A 72 2.08 23.73 -8.66
C GLN A 72 1.63 24.61 -9.81
N GLU A 73 1.47 24.02 -11.01
CA GLU A 73 0.99 24.75 -12.18
C GLU A 73 -0.46 25.22 -12.00
N TYR A 74 -1.31 24.41 -11.36
CA TYR A 74 -2.71 24.73 -11.10
C TYR A 74 -2.89 25.89 -10.11
N PHE A 75 -2.13 25.89 -9.00
CA PHE A 75 -2.25 26.94 -7.97
C PHE A 75 -1.38 28.17 -8.26
N GLY A 76 -0.38 28.04 -9.13
CA GLY A 76 0.52 29.11 -9.52
C GLY A 76 1.74 29.27 -8.59
N PRO A 77 2.77 29.99 -9.07
CA PRO A 77 4.09 30.07 -8.42
C PRO A 77 4.06 30.64 -7.00
N GLN A 78 3.08 31.47 -6.67
CA GLN A 78 2.92 32.08 -5.35
C GLN A 78 2.56 31.06 -4.25
N TYR A 79 2.01 29.91 -4.61
CA TYR A 79 1.65 28.84 -3.68
C TYR A 79 2.50 27.57 -3.86
N SER A 80 3.43 27.54 -4.82
CA SER A 80 4.20 26.34 -5.18
C SER A 80 4.87 25.67 -3.98
N ASP A 81 5.63 26.41 -3.18
CA ASP A 81 6.34 25.84 -2.02
C ASP A 81 5.36 25.25 -0.99
N ALA A 82 4.24 25.95 -0.75
CA ALA A 82 3.22 25.50 0.19
C ALA A 82 2.49 24.24 -0.31
N VAL A 83 2.22 24.17 -1.61
CA VAL A 83 1.56 23.03 -2.28
C VAL A 83 2.48 21.81 -2.28
N ILE A 84 3.77 21.97 -2.61
CA ILE A 84 4.77 20.90 -2.54
C ILE A 84 4.88 20.39 -1.10
N LEU A 85 4.96 21.29 -0.12
CA LEU A 85 5.04 20.91 1.28
C LEU A 85 3.78 20.16 1.72
N ALA A 86 2.59 20.61 1.32
CA ALA A 86 1.33 19.91 1.59
C ALA A 86 1.29 18.51 0.95
N PHE A 87 1.82 18.36 -0.27
CA PHE A 87 1.93 17.08 -0.95
C PHE A 87 2.88 16.13 -0.23
N ASN A 88 4.09 16.59 0.11
CA ASN A 88 5.07 15.81 0.87
C ASN A 88 4.55 15.38 2.24
N ASN A 89 3.90 16.27 2.99
CA ASN A 89 3.28 15.93 4.28
C ASN A 89 2.17 14.85 4.14
N SER A 90 1.53 14.81 2.97
CA SER A 90 0.50 13.80 2.67
C SER A 90 1.15 12.44 2.35
N LEU A 91 2.26 12.44 1.60
CA LEU A 91 3.07 11.24 1.37
C LEU A 91 3.67 10.68 2.67
N ASP A 92 4.17 11.53 3.56
CA ASP A 92 4.67 11.11 4.87
C ASP A 92 3.61 10.36 5.67
N SER A 93 2.36 10.82 5.61
CA SER A 93 1.24 10.10 6.24
C SER A 93 1.01 8.72 5.63
N VAL A 94 1.16 8.58 4.31
CA VAL A 94 1.05 7.28 3.61
C VAL A 94 2.18 6.35 4.04
N PHE A 95 3.42 6.85 4.11
CA PHE A 95 4.57 6.07 4.56
C PHE A 95 4.44 5.65 6.03
N GLN A 96 3.92 6.53 6.90
CA GLN A 96 3.63 6.18 8.29
C GLN A 96 2.61 5.05 8.40
N VAL A 97 1.50 5.11 7.64
CA VAL A 97 0.51 4.03 7.60
C VAL A 97 1.16 2.74 7.09
N GLY A 98 1.93 2.81 6.01
CA GLY A 98 2.66 1.65 5.48
C GLY A 98 3.64 1.04 6.48
N ALA A 99 4.38 1.87 7.24
CA ALA A 99 5.31 1.43 8.27
C ALA A 99 4.58 0.74 9.43
N ILE A 100 3.49 1.33 9.92
CA ILE A 100 2.65 0.74 10.99
C ILE A 100 2.14 -0.63 10.55
N VAL A 101 1.60 -0.73 9.33
CA VAL A 101 1.07 -2.00 8.84
C VAL A 101 2.19 -3.02 8.61
N SER A 102 3.38 -2.59 8.19
CA SER A 102 4.55 -3.47 8.11
C SER A 102 4.93 -4.03 9.49
N CYS A 103 4.91 -3.20 10.54
CA CYS A 103 5.13 -3.66 11.91
C CYS A 103 4.06 -4.67 12.36
N LEU A 104 2.79 -4.42 12.06
CA LEU A 104 1.69 -5.35 12.36
C LEU A 104 1.84 -6.66 11.59
N ALA A 105 2.27 -6.61 10.34
CA ALA A 105 2.52 -7.79 9.52
C ALA A 105 3.65 -8.65 10.08
N LEU A 106 4.70 -8.04 10.66
CA LEU A 106 5.75 -8.77 11.37
C LEU A 106 5.20 -9.52 12.60
N VAL A 107 4.33 -8.89 13.38
CA VAL A 107 3.65 -9.55 14.50
C VAL A 107 2.80 -10.72 14.01
N GLY A 108 2.04 -10.52 12.92
CA GLY A 108 1.28 -11.60 12.28
C GLY A 108 2.15 -12.76 11.79
N ALA A 109 3.31 -12.46 11.22
CA ALA A 109 4.28 -13.47 10.78
C ALA A 109 4.90 -14.26 11.95
N LEU A 110 5.06 -13.64 13.12
CA LEU A 110 5.51 -14.30 14.34
C LEU A 110 4.43 -15.22 14.95
N LEU A 111 3.15 -14.87 14.78
CA LEU A 111 2.01 -15.68 15.24
C LEU A 111 1.67 -16.86 14.32
N VAL A 112 2.12 -16.82 13.06
CA VAL A 112 2.05 -18.00 12.19
C VAL A 112 2.97 -19.06 12.79
N GLU A 113 2.37 -20.15 13.27
CA GLU A 113 3.13 -21.30 13.79
C GLU A 113 4.23 -21.67 12.80
N TRP A 114 5.48 -21.56 13.27
CA TRP A 114 6.64 -22.13 12.60
C TRP A 114 6.51 -23.66 12.63
N LYS A 115 5.63 -24.21 11.79
CA LYS A 115 5.59 -25.65 11.53
C LYS A 115 6.83 -25.99 10.70
N SER A 116 7.90 -26.34 11.42
CA SER A 116 9.11 -26.92 10.86
C SER A 116 8.77 -28.19 10.08
N ILE A 117 9.15 -28.25 8.81
CA ILE A 117 8.90 -29.41 7.93
C ILE A 117 9.98 -30.50 8.12
N LYS A 118 10.87 -30.38 9.13
CA LYS A 118 11.84 -31.43 9.45
C LYS A 118 11.11 -32.66 10.02
N GLY A 119 10.78 -33.61 9.14
CA GLY A 119 10.20 -34.91 9.53
C GLY A 119 9.37 -35.64 8.47
N VAL A 120 9.13 -35.06 7.29
CA VAL A 120 8.38 -35.76 6.23
C VAL A 120 9.23 -36.91 5.68
N LYS A 121 8.99 -38.14 6.16
CA LYS A 121 9.50 -39.37 5.54
C LYS A 121 8.86 -39.49 4.17
N ILE A 122 9.66 -39.28 3.12
CA ILE A 122 9.29 -39.67 1.76
C ILE A 122 9.40 -41.20 1.73
N GLU A 123 8.27 -41.89 1.81
CA GLU A 123 8.21 -43.33 1.58
C GLU A 123 8.56 -43.60 0.12
N LYS A 124 9.68 -44.29 -0.12
CA LYS A 124 10.11 -44.71 -1.45
C LYS A 124 9.10 -45.75 -2.00
N PRO A 125 8.61 -45.60 -3.24
CA PRO A 125 7.79 -46.65 -3.83
C PRO A 125 8.65 -47.92 -4.01
N ALA A 126 8.07 -49.08 -3.71
CA ALA A 126 8.72 -50.38 -3.82
C ALA A 126 9.12 -50.68 -5.28
N PRO A 127 10.27 -51.34 -5.51
CA PRO A 127 10.66 -51.76 -6.85
C PRO A 127 9.74 -52.89 -7.33
N GLY A 128 9.08 -52.67 -8.46
CA GLY A 128 8.45 -53.69 -9.29
C GLY A 128 9.19 -53.80 -10.61
#